data_AF-A0A8D8TUY3-F1
#
_entry.id   AF-A0A8D8TUY3-F1
#
_cell.length_a   1.000
_cell.length_b   1.000
_cell.length_c   1.000
_cell.angle_alpha   90.00
_cell.angle_beta   90.00
_cell.angle_gamma   90.00
#
_symmetry.space_group_name_H-M   'P 1'
#
loop_
_entity.id
_entity.type
_entity.pdbx_description
1 polymer ?
#
loop_
_entity_poly.entity_id
_entity_poly.type
_entity_poly.pdbx_seq_one_letter_code
_entity_poly.pdbx_strand_id
1 'polypeptide(L)'
;MLMDYFSLEIDADARLCTLPQVLEGYTPQLDLLPMYMLRLCTSINWDSEMECFQTFCRETAKYFSQHPGCEEEILGDKEERQWYQLIEHKLIPLIRSHYQPSNELVEKACLLEIASLNNLYKVFERC
;
A
#
# COMPACT_ATOMS: atom_id res chain seq x y z
N MET A 1 16.97 -12.14 11.78
CA MET A 1 16.64 -11.76 10.39
C MET A 1 15.30 -11.03 10.30
N LEU A 2 14.16 -11.67 10.57
CA LEU A 2 12.84 -11.02 10.43
C LEU A 2 12.69 -9.77 11.29
N MET A 3 13.09 -9.86 12.56
CA MET A 3 13.10 -8.71 13.47
C MET A 3 14.13 -7.66 13.02
N ASP A 4 15.37 -8.09 12.78
CA ASP A 4 16.49 -7.19 12.48
C ASP A 4 16.29 -6.36 11.20
N TYR A 5 15.68 -6.94 10.16
CA TYR A 5 15.53 -6.28 8.85
C TYR A 5 14.13 -5.75 8.59
N PHE A 6 13.10 -6.45 9.08
CA PHE A 6 11.72 -6.14 8.72
C PHE A 6 10.86 -5.75 9.93
N SER A 7 11.43 -5.69 11.14
CA SER A 7 10.68 -5.42 12.38
C SER A 7 9.50 -6.38 12.58
N LEU A 8 9.63 -7.61 12.09
CA LEU A 8 8.63 -8.68 12.24
C LEU A 8 9.14 -9.70 13.26
N GLU A 9 8.42 -9.84 14.36
CA GLU A 9 8.75 -10.73 15.47
C GLU A 9 7.67 -11.80 15.65
N ILE A 10 8.11 -13.05 15.74
CA ILE A 10 7.31 -14.20 16.15
C ILE A 10 8.01 -14.80 17.37
N ASP A 11 7.30 -14.92 18.49
CA ASP A 11 7.87 -15.44 19.73
C ASP A 11 7.99 -16.98 19.74
N ALA A 12 8.55 -17.50 20.84
CA ALA A 12 8.73 -18.93 21.03
C ALA A 12 7.41 -19.73 21.12
N ASP A 13 6.29 -19.07 21.42
CA ASP A 13 4.95 -19.65 21.46
C ASP A 13 4.26 -19.58 20.08
N ALA A 14 5.00 -19.23 19.02
CA ALA A 14 4.51 -19.02 17.66
C ALA A 14 3.43 -17.91 17.55
N ARG A 15 3.49 -16.90 18.42
CA ARG A 15 2.63 -15.72 18.34
C ARG A 15 3.33 -14.60 17.57
N LEU A 16 2.59 -13.94 16.69
CA LEU A 16 3.05 -12.72 16.04
C LEU A 16 3.03 -11.56 17.05
N CYS A 17 4.21 -10.98 17.31
CA CYS A 17 4.38 -9.89 18.26
C CYS A 17 4.41 -8.53 17.58
N THR A 18 5.05 -8.41 16.42
CA THR A 18 5.21 -7.14 15.71
C THR A 18 5.03 -7.28 14.20
N LEU A 19 4.71 -6.16 13.55
CA LEU A 19 4.62 -6.02 12.10
C LEU A 19 5.54 -4.90 11.61
N PRO A 20 5.99 -4.95 10.34
CA PRO A 20 6.72 -3.84 9.73
C PRO A 20 5.91 -2.55 9.78
N GLN A 21 6.56 -1.40 10.02
CA GLN A 21 5.90 -0.09 9.94
C GLN A 21 6.33 0.63 8.66
N VAL A 22 5.54 0.48 7.58
CA VAL A 22 5.85 1.10 6.28
C VAL A 22 5.54 2.59 6.25
N LEU A 23 4.45 3.00 6.90
CA LEU A 23 3.97 4.38 6.93
C LEU A 23 3.64 4.79 8.37
N GLU A 24 4.12 5.96 8.80
CA GLU A 24 3.91 6.42 10.17
C GLU A 24 2.43 6.67 10.49
N GLY A 25 1.95 6.04 11.56
CA GLY A 25 0.56 6.11 12.01
C GLY A 25 -0.43 5.57 10.98
N TYR A 26 -0.04 4.59 10.18
CA TYR A 26 -0.92 3.77 9.36
C TYR A 26 -0.83 2.32 9.80
N THR A 27 -1.98 1.72 10.06
CA THR A 27 -2.11 0.30 10.36
C THR A 27 -2.89 -0.35 9.21
N PRO A 28 -2.33 -1.36 8.53
CA PRO A 28 -3.04 -2.08 7.48
C PRO A 28 -4.22 -2.88 8.06
N GLN A 29 -5.13 -3.31 7.19
CA GLN A 29 -6.29 -4.09 7.61
C GLN A 29 -5.85 -5.45 8.21
N LEU A 30 -6.19 -5.67 9.47
CA LEU A 30 -5.78 -6.87 10.20
C LEU A 30 -6.57 -8.11 9.78
N ASP A 31 -7.73 -7.96 9.15
CA ASP A 31 -8.51 -9.08 8.59
C ASP A 31 -7.73 -9.82 7.49
N LEU A 32 -6.82 -9.11 6.81
CA LEU A 32 -5.97 -9.65 5.75
C LEU A 32 -4.64 -10.19 6.28
N LEU A 33 -4.38 -10.09 7.59
CA LEU A 33 -3.18 -10.60 8.24
C LEU A 33 -2.98 -12.11 8.04
N PRO A 34 -4.00 -12.98 8.12
CA PRO A 34 -3.81 -14.42 7.86
C PRO A 34 -3.29 -14.69 6.45
N MET A 35 -3.83 -13.98 5.46
CA MET A 35 -3.38 -14.08 4.07
C MET A 35 -1.97 -13.55 3.88
N TYR A 36 -1.62 -12.44 4.55
CA TYR A 36 -0.25 -11.93 4.54
C TYR A 36 0.73 -12.97 5.13
N MET A 37 0.43 -13.55 6.29
CA MET A 37 1.26 -14.60 6.91
C MET A 37 1.42 -15.84 6.00
N LEU A 38 0.33 -16.29 5.37
CA LEU A 38 0.39 -17.38 4.40
C LEU A 38 1.32 -17.06 3.22
N ARG A 39 1.25 -15.83 2.70
CA ARG A 39 2.07 -15.38 1.57
C ARG A 39 3.54 -15.22 1.97
N LEU A 40 3.84 -14.79 3.19
CA LEU A 40 5.20 -14.79 3.71
C LEU A 40 5.82 -16.19 3.70
N CYS A 41 5.03 -17.22 4.05
CA CYS A 41 5.52 -18.60 4.06
C CYS A 41 5.66 -19.21 2.65
N THR A 42 4.79 -18.84 1.71
CA THR A 42 4.63 -19.55 0.43
C THR A 42 5.17 -18.81 -0.79
N SER A 43 5.28 -17.48 -0.71
CA SER A 43 5.59 -16.62 -1.87
C SER A 43 6.96 -15.97 -1.81
N ILE A 44 7.70 -16.17 -0.71
CA ILE A 44 9.05 -15.60 -0.52
C ILE A 44 10.09 -16.66 -0.87
N ASN A 45 11.08 -16.26 -1.67
CA ASN A 45 12.26 -17.08 -1.90
C ASN A 45 13.25 -16.88 -0.73
N TRP A 46 13.28 -17.80 0.22
CA TRP A 46 14.19 -17.75 1.37
C TRP A 46 15.60 -18.27 1.07
N ASP A 47 15.84 -18.84 -0.12
CA ASP A 47 17.11 -19.48 -0.48
C ASP A 47 18.13 -18.48 -1.07
N SER A 48 17.65 -17.37 -1.66
CA SER A 48 18.47 -16.33 -2.28
C SER A 48 18.30 -15.01 -1.53
N GLU A 49 19.38 -14.43 -1.02
CA GLU A 49 19.33 -13.20 -0.23
C GLU A 49 18.61 -12.07 -0.98
N MET A 50 19.08 -11.73 -2.19
CA MET A 50 18.50 -10.62 -2.96
C MET A 50 17.02 -10.85 -3.28
N GLU A 51 16.65 -12.07 -3.66
CA GLU A 51 15.26 -12.40 -3.98
C GLU A 51 14.38 -12.45 -2.72
N CYS A 52 14.92 -12.88 -1.58
CA CYS A 52 14.25 -12.86 -0.28
C CYS A 52 13.81 -11.44 0.06
N PHE A 53 14.73 -10.48 0.05
CA PHE A 53 14.41 -9.08 0.32
C PHE A 53 13.41 -8.52 -0.67
N GLN A 54 13.60 -8.78 -1.97
CA GLN A 54 12.72 -8.27 -3.01
C GLN A 54 11.29 -8.82 -2.89
N THR A 55 11.14 -10.13 -2.70
CA THR A 55 9.84 -10.79 -2.58
C THR A 55 9.17 -10.46 -1.25
N PHE A 56 9.90 -10.41 -0.14
CA PHE A 56 9.37 -9.95 1.15
C PHE A 56 8.81 -8.52 1.06
N CYS A 57 9.59 -7.58 0.53
CA CYS A 57 9.16 -6.19 0.38
C CYS A 57 7.93 -6.08 -0.53
N ARG A 58 7.87 -6.88 -1.60
CA ARG A 58 6.72 -6.89 -2.52
C ARG A 58 5.45 -7.47 -1.88
N GLU A 59 5.57 -8.54 -1.10
CA GLU A 59 4.43 -9.12 -0.37
C GLU A 59 3.95 -8.20 0.75
N THR A 60 4.87 -7.53 1.44
CA THR A 60 4.55 -6.49 2.43
C THR A 60 3.88 -5.29 1.77
N ALA A 61 4.39 -4.78 0.65
CA ALA A 61 3.76 -3.69 -0.08
C ALA A 61 2.33 -4.03 -0.53
N LYS A 62 2.09 -5.26 -1.02
CA LYS A 62 0.75 -5.73 -1.39
C LYS A 62 -0.22 -5.78 -0.21
N TYR A 63 0.27 -6.14 0.98
CA TYR A 63 -0.55 -6.16 2.19
C TYR A 63 -0.92 -4.72 2.63
N PHE A 64 0.06 -3.81 2.63
CA PHE A 64 -0.15 -2.42 3.03
C PHE A 64 -0.97 -1.59 2.01
N SER A 65 -1.01 -2.01 0.74
CA SER A 65 -1.83 -1.35 -0.29
C SER A 65 -3.31 -1.73 -0.26
N GLN A 66 -3.68 -2.78 0.46
CA GLN A 66 -5.09 -3.16 0.59
C GLN A 66 -5.82 -2.10 1.41
N HIS A 67 -6.95 -1.63 0.91
CA HIS A 67 -7.85 -0.75 1.65
C HIS A 67 -9.29 -1.19 1.44
N PRO A 68 -10.22 -0.80 2.33
CA PRO A 68 -11.58 -1.34 2.31
C PRO A 68 -12.41 -0.99 1.05
N GLY A 69 -11.89 -0.15 0.16
CA GLY A 69 -12.52 0.16 -1.14
C GLY A 69 -11.96 -0.66 -2.31
N CYS A 70 -11.05 -1.61 -2.05
CA CYS A 70 -10.57 -2.57 -3.05
C CYS A 70 -11.56 -3.73 -3.27
N GLU A 71 -12.44 -4.01 -2.31
CA GLU A 71 -13.51 -5.00 -2.42
C GLU A 71 -14.86 -4.26 -2.49
N GLU A 72 -15.86 -4.84 -3.17
CA GLU A 72 -17.22 -4.26 -3.33
C GLU A 72 -18.03 -4.27 -2.01
N GLU A 73 -17.36 -4.15 -0.86
CA GLU A 73 -18.01 -4.05 0.43
C GLU A 73 -18.50 -2.62 0.66
N ILE A 74 -19.69 -2.51 1.24
CA ILE A 74 -20.24 -1.22 1.65
C ILE A 74 -19.45 -0.76 2.87
N LEU A 75 -18.42 0.02 2.60
CA LEU A 75 -17.64 0.77 3.58
C LEU A 75 -18.57 1.60 4.48
N GLY A 76 -18.34 1.55 5.79
CA GLY A 76 -19.00 2.48 6.70
C GLY A 76 -18.47 3.90 6.46
N ASP A 77 -19.36 4.90 6.50
CA ASP A 77 -19.04 6.34 6.33
C ASP A 77 -17.79 6.82 7.10
N LYS A 78 -17.49 6.21 8.25
CA LYS A 78 -16.34 6.56 9.08
C LYS A 78 -15.02 6.05 8.51
N GLU A 79 -14.98 4.81 8.04
CA GLU A 79 -13.76 4.18 7.52
C GLU A 79 -13.36 4.81 6.19
N GLU A 80 -14.34 5.13 5.34
CA GLU A 80 -14.11 5.80 4.07
C GLU A 80 -13.47 7.19 4.29
N ARG A 81 -14.00 7.97 5.25
CA ARG A 81 -13.44 9.28 5.62
C ARG A 81 -12.02 9.17 6.16
N GLN A 82 -11.74 8.17 7.00
CA GLN A 82 -10.40 7.95 7.54
C GLN A 82 -9.41 7.62 6.43
N TRP A 83 -9.82 6.81 5.45
CA TRP A 83 -9.01 6.49 4.29
C TRP A 83 -8.69 7.72 3.43
N TYR A 84 -9.68 8.56 3.11
CA TYR A 84 -9.42 9.80 2.36
C TYR A 84 -8.50 10.76 3.12
N GLN A 85 -8.67 10.91 4.44
CA GLN A 85 -7.77 11.72 5.27
C GLN A 85 -6.34 11.19 5.25
N LEU A 86 -6.16 9.87 5.25
CA LEU A 86 -4.86 9.24 5.12
C LEU A 86 -4.22 9.52 3.76
N ILE A 87 -5.00 9.39 2.68
CA ILE A 87 -4.53 9.71 1.33
C ILE A 87 -4.08 11.17 1.26
N GLU A 88 -4.95 12.09 1.65
CA GLU A 88 -4.74 13.54 1.52
C GLU A 88 -3.57 14.03 2.36
N HIS A 89 -3.51 13.63 3.62
CA HIS A 89 -2.57 14.22 4.59
C HIS A 89 -1.31 13.40 4.82
N LYS A 90 -1.25 12.13 4.40
CA LYS A 90 -0.07 11.28 4.56
C LYS A 90 0.49 10.78 3.24
N LEU A 91 -0.29 10.06 2.44
CA LEU A 91 0.23 9.42 1.22
C LEU A 91 0.63 10.44 0.16
N ILE A 92 -0.24 11.40 -0.18
CA ILE A 92 0.07 12.39 -1.23
C ILE A 92 1.32 13.23 -0.90
N PRO A 93 1.50 13.75 0.33
CA PRO A 93 2.73 14.43 0.71
C PRO A 93 3.99 13.56 0.57
N LEU A 94 3.91 12.28 0.93
CA LEU A 94 5.03 11.35 0.80
C LEU A 94 5.31 10.97 -0.65
N ILE A 95 4.27 10.79 -1.47
CA ILE A 95 4.42 10.54 -2.90
C ILE A 95 5.14 11.72 -3.56
N ARG A 96 4.76 12.95 -3.20
CA ARG A 96 5.41 14.16 -3.74
C ARG A 96 6.89 14.27 -3.39
N SER A 97 7.33 13.73 -2.24
CA SER A 97 8.68 13.92 -1.71
C SER A 97 9.61 12.73 -1.92
N HIS A 98 9.08 11.49 -1.91
CA HIS A 98 9.88 10.26 -1.87
C HIS A 98 9.56 9.26 -2.99
N TYR A 99 8.43 9.36 -3.67
CA TYR A 99 8.04 8.37 -4.68
C TYR A 99 8.77 8.58 -6.00
N GLN A 100 9.33 7.50 -6.55
CA GLN A 100 9.94 7.47 -7.87
C GLN A 100 9.07 6.62 -8.80
N PRO A 101 8.26 7.24 -9.67
CA PRO A 101 7.35 6.50 -10.54
C PRO A 101 8.12 5.67 -11.57
N SER A 102 7.68 4.44 -11.83
CA SER A 102 8.19 3.60 -12.91
C SER A 102 7.39 3.80 -14.19
N ASN A 103 8.01 3.55 -15.35
CA ASN A 103 7.33 3.58 -16.65
C ASN A 103 6.19 2.55 -16.74
N GLU A 104 6.25 1.48 -15.95
CA GLU A 104 5.19 0.48 -15.87
C GLU A 104 3.83 1.07 -15.49
N LEU A 105 3.77 2.20 -14.77
CA LEU A 105 2.52 2.85 -14.40
C LEU A 105 1.74 3.33 -15.62
N VAL A 106 2.45 3.83 -16.64
CA VAL A 106 1.83 4.31 -17.88
C VAL A 106 1.45 3.12 -18.75
N GLU A 107 2.34 2.13 -18.87
CA GLU A 107 2.11 0.91 -19.65
C GLU A 107 0.92 0.10 -19.15
N LYS A 108 0.72 0.05 -17.82
CA LYS A 108 -0.40 -0.66 -17.17
C LYS A 108 -1.66 0.19 -16.99
N ALA A 109 -1.71 1.39 -17.59
CA ALA A 109 -2.83 2.32 -17.47
C ALA A 109 -3.20 2.67 -16.01
N CYS A 110 -2.22 2.69 -15.10
CA CYS A 110 -2.42 3.11 -13.70
C CYS A 110 -2.58 4.63 -13.56
N LEU A 111 -2.05 5.41 -14.51
CA LEU A 111 -2.20 6.87 -14.57
C LEU A 111 -2.86 7.26 -15.90
N LEU A 112 -4.04 7.87 -15.82
CA LEU A 112 -4.85 8.24 -16.98
C LEU A 112 -5.23 9.72 -16.92
N GLU A 113 -4.99 10.45 -18.01
CA GLU A 113 -5.50 11.82 -18.15
C GLU A 113 -7.00 11.76 -18.47
N ILE A 114 -7.83 12.18 -17.51
CA ILE A 114 -9.29 12.22 -17.68
C ILE A 114 -9.81 13.56 -18.19
N ALA A 115 -9.07 14.65 -17.94
CA ALA A 115 -9.46 16.00 -18.31
C ALA A 115 -8.24 16.93 -18.38
N SER A 116 -8.36 17.96 -19.22
CA SER A 116 -7.37 19.03 -19.36
C SER A 116 -8.03 20.38 -19.11
N LEU A 117 -7.48 21.16 -18.18
CA LEU A 117 -7.98 22.51 -17.87
C LEU A 117 -7.98 23.40 -19.13
N ASN A 118 -6.98 23.27 -20.00
CA ASN A 118 -6.91 24.02 -21.27
C ASN A 118 -8.11 23.76 -22.19
N ASN A 119 -8.70 22.56 -22.13
CA ASN A 119 -9.91 22.23 -22.88
C ASN A 119 -11.18 22.65 -22.14
N LEU A 120 -11.19 22.53 -20.81
CA LEU A 120 -12.32 22.96 -19.98
C LEU A 120 -12.56 24.47 -20.06
N TYR A 121 -11.50 25.28 -20.06
CA TYR A 121 -11.61 26.74 -20.18
C TYR A 121 -12.14 27.23 -21.53
N LYS A 122 -12.26 26.37 -22.56
CA LYS A 122 -12.91 26.72 -23.84
C LYS A 122 -14.43 26.61 -23.81
N VAL A 123 -14.97 25.89 -22.83
CA VAL A 123 -16.41 25.61 -22.70
C VAL A 123 -16.96 26.34 -21.47
N PHE A 124 -16.23 26.34 -20.37
CA PHE A 124 -16.62 26.97 -19.11
C PHE A 124 -16.01 28.37 -19.00
N GLU A 125 -16.76 29.38 -19.45
CA GLU A 125 -16.39 30.79 -19.35
C GLU A 125 -17.11 31.48 -18.18
N ARG A 126 -16.53 32.58 -17.70
CA ARG A 126 -17.20 33.47 -16.73
C ARG A 126 -18.44 34.10 -17.36
N CYS A 127 -19.45 34.37 -16.53
CA CYS A 127 -20.65 35.11 -16.94
C CYS A 127 -20.33 36.52 -17.45
#